data_AF-A0A928FGD4-F1
#
_entry.id   AF-A0A928FGD4-F1
#
_cell.length_a   1.000
_cell.length_b   1.000
_cell.length_c   1.000
_cell.angle_alpha   90.00
_cell.angle_beta   90.00
_cell.angle_gamma   90.00
#
_symmetry.space_group_name_H-M   'P 1'
#
loop_
_entity.id
_entity.type
_entity.pdbx_description
1 polymer ?
#
loop_
_entity_poly.entity_id
_entity_poly.type
_entity_poly.pdbx_seq_one_letter_code
_entity_poly.pdbx_strand_id
1 'polypeptide(L)'
;MKIHNTLIIGSGYSSIGYATASPETVICEEHQVCDTGFCLPLRSYRYNAYSPKTEEGSQLLDIFNSLSLFKDGKQNTNGFEFAMCKYIVKKQLNVLLKCRVVRIVRQPDLIYDVTVHTNEGLTHLFAKKVLDMSNTSDERFYTVLFVCDDIEKAKDKLLSAYCGSQIESAFYAGRYALHIPAHDTDENRIKLEIYEKWCSLGIDAKILYMSPVFYGAENADKLCDCNYDNPIEAFEAGYFYAKEDDK
;
A
#
# COMPACT_ATOMS: atom_id res chain seq x y z
N MET A 1 4.99 21.20 22.47
CA MET A 1 4.22 20.01 22.07
C MET A 1 3.38 20.40 20.86
N LYS A 2 3.58 19.76 19.70
CA LYS A 2 2.81 20.04 18.49
C LYS A 2 1.60 19.10 18.46
N ILE A 3 0.40 19.65 18.28
CA ILE A 3 -0.82 18.87 18.08
C ILE A 3 -1.13 18.91 16.59
N HIS A 4 -1.25 17.74 15.97
CA HIS A 4 -1.67 17.57 14.59
C HIS A 4 -3.20 17.59 14.50
N ASN A 5 -3.75 18.06 13.38
CA ASN A 5 -5.20 17.95 13.18
C ASN A 5 -5.59 16.47 13.00
N THR A 6 -4.88 15.80 12.08
CA THR A 6 -5.10 14.39 11.75
C THR A 6 -3.78 13.62 11.76
N LEU A 7 -3.80 12.41 12.31
CA LEU A 7 -2.77 11.40 12.11
C LEU A 7 -3.35 10.27 11.28
N ILE A 8 -2.68 9.87 10.20
CA ILE A 8 -3.04 8.70 9.39
C ILE A 8 -2.03 7.59 9.64
N ILE A 9 -2.51 6.36 9.88
CA ILE A 9 -1.70 5.15 10.03
C ILE A 9 -1.71 4.41 8.70
N GLY A 10 -0.54 4.27 8.07
CA GLY A 10 -0.35 3.67 6.75
C GLY A 10 -0.43 4.67 5.60
N SER A 11 0.55 4.62 4.69
CA SER A 11 0.59 5.43 3.48
C SER A 11 0.02 4.66 2.28
N GLY A 12 -1.23 4.96 1.94
CA GLY A 12 -1.89 4.57 0.69
C GLY A 12 -2.20 5.78 -0.19
N TYR A 13 -2.74 5.56 -1.40
CA TYR A 13 -3.09 6.66 -2.30
C TYR A 13 -4.13 7.60 -1.67
N SER A 14 -5.17 7.07 -1.02
CA SER A 14 -6.17 7.88 -0.32
C SER A 14 -5.58 8.68 0.84
N SER A 15 -4.64 8.11 1.60
CA SER A 15 -3.94 8.86 2.67
C SER A 15 -3.18 10.08 2.14
N ILE A 16 -2.54 9.94 0.98
CA ILE A 16 -1.74 10.99 0.36
C ILE A 16 -2.66 12.03 -0.27
N GLY A 17 -3.79 11.61 -0.83
CA GLY A 17 -4.88 12.50 -1.25
C GLY A 17 -5.40 13.35 -0.10
N TYR A 18 -5.74 12.70 1.02
CA TYR A 18 -6.21 13.36 2.24
C TYR A 18 -5.20 14.40 2.74
N ALA A 19 -3.94 13.99 2.93
CA ALA A 19 -2.89 14.88 3.42
C ALA A 19 -2.59 16.04 2.47
N THR A 20 -2.85 15.87 1.17
CA THR A 20 -2.73 16.96 0.19
C THR A 20 -3.81 18.03 0.40
N ALA A 21 -5.05 17.61 0.72
CA ALA A 21 -6.16 18.53 0.99
C ALA A 21 -6.13 19.13 2.41
N SER A 22 -5.48 18.46 3.38
CA SER A 22 -5.38 18.85 4.79
C SER A 22 -3.91 18.90 5.28
N PRO A 23 -3.21 20.04 5.12
CA PRO A 23 -1.76 20.17 5.33
C PRO A 23 -1.25 19.93 6.76
N GLU A 24 -2.12 19.97 7.77
CA GLU A 24 -1.75 19.68 9.17
C GLU A 24 -1.74 18.17 9.49
N THR A 25 -1.99 17.33 8.49
CA THR A 25 -1.97 15.88 8.59
C THR A 25 -0.54 15.35 8.73
N VAL A 26 -0.35 14.35 9.59
CA VAL A 26 0.87 13.53 9.61
C VAL A 26 0.52 12.09 9.21
N ILE A 27 1.28 11.51 8.28
CA ILE A 27 1.15 10.10 7.90
C ILE A 27 2.27 9.32 8.58
N CYS A 28 1.93 8.27 9.32
CA CYS A 28 2.89 7.32 9.89
C CYS A 28 2.96 6.07 9.01
N GLU A 29 4.12 5.81 8.43
CA GLU A 29 4.37 4.65 7.56
C GLU A 29 5.32 3.65 8.25
N GLU A 30 4.80 2.45 8.50
CA GLU A 30 5.52 1.33 9.16
C GLU A 30 6.45 0.59 8.21
N HIS A 31 6.05 0.45 6.96
CA HIS A 31 6.86 -0.22 5.96
C HIS A 31 8.04 0.66 5.58
N GLN A 32 9.18 -0.01 5.40
CA GLN A 32 10.36 0.63 4.86
C GLN A 32 10.04 1.09 3.44
N VAL A 33 9.80 2.38 3.25
CA VAL A 33 10.06 3.06 1.97
C VAL A 33 11.57 2.97 1.77
N CYS A 34 12.04 1.78 1.39
CA CYS A 34 13.41 1.38 1.06
C CYS A 34 13.55 -0.12 0.70
N ASP A 35 12.61 -1.03 0.98
CA ASP A 35 12.74 -2.43 0.52
C ASP A 35 11.46 -3.28 0.49
N THR A 36 10.31 -2.73 0.86
CA THR A 36 9.02 -3.41 0.75
C THR A 36 8.00 -2.43 0.23
N GLY A 37 7.63 -2.63 -1.04
CA GLY A 37 6.89 -1.69 -1.85
C GLY A 37 5.58 -1.24 -1.23
N PHE A 38 5.14 -0.07 -1.68
CA PHE A 38 3.75 0.39 -1.57
C PHE A 38 2.82 -0.83 -1.74
N CYS A 39 2.11 -1.21 -0.67
CA CYS A 39 1.25 -2.39 -0.61
C CYS A 39 0.06 -2.19 -1.56
N LEU A 40 0.30 -2.47 -2.84
CA LEU A 40 -0.75 -2.75 -3.77
C LEU A 40 -0.89 -4.26 -3.94
N PRO A 41 -2.11 -4.79 -3.92
CA PRO A 41 -2.37 -5.97 -4.72
C PRO A 41 -1.84 -5.65 -6.13
N LEU A 42 -0.89 -6.44 -6.65
CA LEU A 42 -0.61 -6.45 -8.08
C LEU A 42 -1.84 -7.03 -8.79
N ARG A 43 -3.02 -6.43 -8.67
CA ARG A 43 -4.17 -6.80 -9.48
C ARG A 43 -4.00 -6.08 -10.80
N SER A 44 -4.27 -6.78 -11.90
CA SER A 44 -4.53 -6.16 -13.19
C SER A 44 -5.75 -5.23 -13.07
N TYR A 45 -5.51 -4.00 -12.63
CA TYR A 45 -6.50 -2.96 -12.54
C TYR A 45 -7.00 -2.60 -13.95
N ARG A 46 -8.32 -2.45 -14.11
CA ARG A 46 -8.91 -2.01 -15.38
C ARG A 46 -8.58 -0.54 -15.61
N TYR A 47 -7.37 -0.27 -16.09
CA TYR A 47 -6.84 1.09 -16.26
C TYR A 47 -7.44 1.86 -17.46
N ASN A 48 -8.66 1.55 -17.87
CA ASN A 48 -9.26 2.22 -19.02
C ASN A 48 -9.97 3.50 -18.56
N ALA A 49 -9.25 4.62 -18.65
CA ALA A 49 -9.75 6.00 -18.70
C ALA A 49 -10.35 6.59 -17.40
N TYR A 50 -9.55 6.66 -16.33
CA TYR A 50 -9.90 7.61 -15.27
C TYR A 50 -9.41 9.02 -15.61
N SER A 51 -10.35 9.96 -15.71
CA SER A 51 -10.05 11.38 -15.80
C SER A 51 -9.99 11.95 -14.37
N PRO A 52 -8.86 12.52 -13.93
CA PRO A 52 -8.80 13.23 -12.68
C PRO A 52 -9.88 14.32 -12.60
N LYS A 53 -10.50 14.47 -11.44
CA LYS A 53 -11.50 15.48 -11.09
C LYS A 53 -10.90 16.69 -10.38
N THR A 54 -9.65 16.59 -9.93
CA THR A 54 -8.91 17.61 -9.18
C THR A 54 -7.61 18.00 -9.89
N GLU A 55 -7.09 19.20 -9.58
CA GLU A 55 -5.77 19.63 -10.07
C GLU A 55 -4.67 18.73 -9.48
N GLU A 56 -4.79 18.37 -8.22
CA GLU A 56 -3.85 17.52 -7.49
C GLU A 56 -3.81 16.10 -8.06
N GLY A 57 -4.97 15.51 -8.35
CA GLY A 57 -5.08 14.23 -9.06
C GLY A 57 -4.46 14.28 -10.46
N SER A 58 -4.65 15.40 -11.17
CA SER A 58 -4.01 15.63 -12.48
C SER A 58 -2.49 15.66 -12.38
N GLN A 59 -1.95 16.37 -11.38
CA GLN A 59 -0.51 16.44 -11.15
C GLN A 59 0.10 15.08 -10.76
N LEU A 60 -0.63 14.25 -10.01
CA LEU A 60 -0.19 12.89 -9.68
C LEU A 60 -0.16 12.01 -10.93
N LEU A 61 -1.21 12.06 -11.74
CA LEU A 61 -1.30 11.33 -13.01
C LEU A 61 -0.15 11.72 -13.97
N ASP A 62 0.18 13.01 -14.06
CA ASP A 62 1.32 13.49 -14.85
C ASP A 62 2.64 12.86 -14.42
N ILE A 63 2.87 12.69 -13.11
CA ILE A 63 4.07 12.01 -12.60
C ILE A 63 4.08 10.55 -13.06
N PHE A 64 2.97 9.83 -12.90
CA PHE A 64 2.90 8.42 -13.31
C PHE A 64 3.14 8.25 -14.82
N ASN A 65 2.56 9.13 -15.64
CA ASN A 65 2.77 9.14 -17.09
C ASN A 65 4.22 9.46 -17.45
N SER A 66 4.84 10.45 -16.80
CA SER A 66 6.24 10.82 -17.06
C SER A 66 7.24 9.70 -16.77
N LEU A 67 6.87 8.75 -15.90
CA LEU A 67 7.66 7.60 -15.52
C LEU A 67 7.26 6.32 -16.26
N SER A 68 6.32 6.41 -17.21
CA SER A 68 5.80 5.27 -17.98
C SER A 68 5.35 4.11 -17.08
N LEU A 69 4.65 4.42 -15.97
CA LEU A 69 4.25 3.39 -14.99
C LEU A 69 3.09 2.50 -15.43
N PHE A 70 2.48 2.83 -16.56
CA PHE A 70 1.35 2.10 -17.14
C PHE A 70 1.68 1.60 -18.54
N LYS A 71 1.35 0.33 -18.81
CA LYS A 71 1.49 -0.29 -20.13
C LYS A 71 0.52 -1.46 -20.26
N ASP A 72 -0.27 -1.49 -21.34
CA ASP A 72 -1.17 -2.60 -21.67
C ASP A 72 -2.09 -3.04 -20.50
N GLY A 73 -2.60 -2.07 -19.73
CA GLY A 73 -3.44 -2.33 -18.55
C GLY A 73 -2.69 -2.80 -17.30
N LYS A 74 -1.34 -2.77 -17.31
CA LYS A 74 -0.49 -3.23 -16.22
C LYS A 74 0.26 -2.09 -15.55
N GLN A 75 0.63 -2.31 -14.29
CA GLN A 75 1.32 -1.35 -13.44
C GLN A 75 2.76 -1.77 -13.15
N ASN A 76 3.69 -0.84 -13.30
CA ASN A 76 5.07 -1.00 -12.84
C ASN A 76 5.15 -0.73 -11.33
N THR A 77 4.80 -1.72 -10.50
CA THR A 77 4.76 -1.56 -9.03
C THR A 77 6.05 -1.03 -8.42
N ASN A 78 7.20 -1.43 -8.95
CA ASN A 78 8.50 -0.93 -8.49
C ASN A 78 8.66 0.58 -8.73
N GLY A 79 8.03 1.13 -9.77
CA GLY A 79 8.11 2.56 -10.10
C GLY A 79 7.09 3.43 -9.37
N PHE A 80 6.02 2.85 -8.81
CA PHE A 80 4.99 3.60 -8.08
C PHE A 80 5.51 4.22 -6.79
N GLU A 81 6.33 3.48 -6.03
CA GLU A 81 6.95 4.01 -4.81
C GLU A 81 7.76 5.28 -5.11
N PHE A 82 8.59 5.24 -6.15
CA PHE A 82 9.37 6.39 -6.58
C PHE A 82 8.47 7.57 -7.00
N ALA A 83 7.39 7.30 -7.74
CA ALA A 83 6.44 8.34 -8.12
C ALA A 83 5.74 8.98 -6.91
N MET A 84 5.31 8.16 -5.94
CA MET A 84 4.67 8.66 -4.72
C MET A 84 5.64 9.48 -3.89
N CYS A 85 6.88 9.04 -3.73
CA CYS A 85 7.93 9.83 -3.06
C CYS A 85 8.15 11.17 -3.76
N LYS A 86 8.23 11.16 -5.10
CA LYS A 86 8.36 12.39 -5.90
C LYS A 86 7.18 13.34 -5.66
N TYR A 87 5.96 12.81 -5.58
CA TYR A 87 4.76 13.60 -5.28
C TYR A 87 4.76 14.16 -3.85
N ILE A 88 5.05 13.32 -2.84
CA ILE A 88 5.15 13.70 -1.43
C ILE A 88 6.15 14.84 -1.24
N VAL A 89 7.34 14.73 -1.83
CA VAL A 89 8.38 15.78 -1.77
C VAL A 89 7.90 17.05 -2.47
N LYS A 90 7.33 16.94 -3.67
CA LYS A 90 6.80 18.08 -4.43
C LYS A 90 5.74 18.86 -3.62
N LYS A 91 4.89 18.15 -2.88
CA LYS A 91 3.81 18.73 -2.07
C LYS A 91 4.19 19.01 -0.62
N GLN A 92 5.42 18.68 -0.21
CA GLN A 92 5.93 18.85 1.15
C GLN A 92 5.02 18.21 2.22
N LEU A 93 4.46 17.03 1.92
CA LEU A 93 3.58 16.34 2.85
C LEU A 93 4.38 15.81 4.05
N ASN A 94 3.77 15.85 5.23
CA ASN A 94 4.41 15.41 6.46
C ASN A 94 4.25 13.89 6.64
N VAL A 95 5.25 13.14 6.20
CA VAL A 95 5.28 11.68 6.27
C VAL A 95 6.43 11.24 7.18
N LEU A 96 6.10 10.51 8.24
CA LEU A 96 7.06 9.84 9.10
C LEU A 96 7.30 8.42 8.56
N LEU A 97 8.51 8.19 8.04
CA LEU A 97 8.91 6.91 7.45
C LEU A 97 9.53 5.99 8.50
N LYS A 98 9.45 4.67 8.26
CA LYS A 98 10.08 3.63 9.10
C LYS A 98 9.62 3.74 10.56
N CYS A 99 8.32 3.91 10.74
CA CYS A 99 7.73 4.15 12.06
C CYS A 99 6.51 3.26 12.30
N ARG A 100 6.45 2.62 13.46
CA ARG A 100 5.36 1.73 13.82
C ARG A 100 4.49 2.36 14.88
N VAL A 101 3.18 2.46 14.65
CA VAL A 101 2.25 2.82 15.71
C VAL A 101 2.12 1.65 16.68
N VAL A 102 2.45 1.88 17.94
CA VAL A 102 2.45 0.84 18.99
C VAL A 102 1.19 0.91 19.83
N ARG A 103 0.71 2.13 20.09
CA ARG A 103 -0.43 2.36 20.98
C ARG A 103 -1.13 3.66 20.65
N ILE A 104 -2.45 3.66 20.77
CA ILE A 104 -3.30 4.84 20.64
C ILE A 104 -4.12 4.94 21.92
N VAL A 105 -4.09 6.10 22.58
CA VAL A 105 -4.87 6.37 23.79
C VAL A 105 -5.64 7.66 23.59
N ARG A 106 -6.97 7.60 23.73
CA ARG A 106 -7.81 8.80 23.73
C ARG A 106 -7.72 9.49 25.10
N GLN A 107 -7.27 10.73 25.10
CA GLN A 107 -7.17 11.57 26.29
C GLN A 107 -8.53 12.26 26.58
N PRO A 108 -8.76 12.73 27.83
CA PRO A 108 -10.03 13.35 28.23
C PRO A 108 -10.42 14.62 27.46
N ASP A 109 -9.45 15.30 26.85
CA ASP A 109 -9.62 16.52 26.04
C ASP A 109 -9.92 16.23 24.56
N LEU A 110 -10.28 14.98 24.25
CA LEU A 110 -10.54 14.49 22.90
C LEU A 110 -9.30 14.48 21.98
N ILE A 111 -8.10 14.58 22.54
CA ILE A 111 -6.84 14.40 21.81
C ILE A 111 -6.42 12.93 21.90
N TYR A 112 -5.90 12.40 20.81
CA TYR A 112 -5.25 11.09 20.79
C TYR A 112 -3.76 11.25 21.09
N ASP A 113 -3.27 10.49 22.07
CA ASP A 113 -1.85 10.24 22.31
C ASP A 113 -1.45 8.94 21.60
N VAL A 114 -0.66 9.08 20.54
CA VAL A 114 -0.20 8.00 19.68
C VAL A 114 1.27 7.73 19.98
N THR A 115 1.56 6.57 20.56
CA THR A 115 2.93 6.10 20.77
C THR A 115 3.44 5.46 19.48
N VAL A 116 4.53 6.00 18.96
CA VAL A 116 5.17 5.57 17.71
C VAL A 116 6.59 5.09 17.99
N HIS A 117 6.95 3.93 17.48
CA HIS A 117 8.32 3.42 17.48
C HIS A 117 9.02 3.85 16.19
N THR A 118 10.16 4.53 16.32
CA THR A 118 11.01 4.99 15.21
C THR A 118 12.41 4.42 15.36
N ASN A 119 13.30 4.69 14.40
CA ASN A 119 14.72 4.32 14.53
C ASN A 119 15.42 5.00 15.72
N GLU A 120 14.88 6.11 16.22
CA GLU A 120 15.42 6.84 17.38
C GLU A 120 14.80 6.36 18.70
N GLY A 121 13.89 5.38 18.65
CA GLY A 121 13.16 4.84 19.79
C GLY A 121 11.70 5.26 19.81
N LEU A 122 11.08 5.16 20.99
CA LEU A 122 9.67 5.50 21.19
C LEU A 122 9.49 7.02 21.27
N THR A 123 8.52 7.53 20.52
CA THR A 123 8.09 8.92 20.53
C THR A 123 6.56 9.01 20.64
N HIS A 124 6.06 10.19 21.00
CA HIS A 124 4.64 10.47 21.13
C HIS A 124 4.21 11.51 20.10
N LEU A 125 3.16 11.19 19.36
CA LEU A 125 2.46 12.11 18.48
C LEU A 125 1.08 12.40 19.06
N PHE A 126 0.65 13.66 18.98
CA PHE A 126 -0.65 14.09 19.46
C PHE A 126 -1.49 14.54 18.27
N ALA A 127 -2.72 14.01 18.15
CA ALA A 127 -3.62 14.35 17.07
C ALA A 127 -5.07 14.48 17.55
N LYS A 128 -5.86 15.37 16.94
CA LYS A 128 -7.29 15.46 17.24
C LYS A 128 -8.09 14.31 16.63
N LYS A 129 -7.63 13.81 15.47
CA LYS A 129 -8.21 12.67 14.75
C LYS A 129 -7.14 11.65 14.44
N VAL A 130 -7.48 10.37 14.54
CA VAL A 130 -6.63 9.27 14.08
C VAL A 130 -7.42 8.46 13.06
N LEU A 131 -6.86 8.41 11.86
CA LEU A 131 -7.38 7.67 10.73
C LEU A 131 -6.48 6.48 10.46
N ASP A 132 -7.08 5.34 10.19
CA ASP A 132 -6.36 4.11 9.89
C ASP A 132 -6.67 3.64 8.47
N MET A 133 -5.62 3.53 7.67
CA MET A 133 -5.62 3.06 6.28
C MET A 133 -5.25 1.59 6.15
N SER A 134 -4.93 0.95 7.26
CA SER A 134 -4.50 -0.43 7.22
C SER A 134 -5.70 -1.35 6.97
N ASN A 135 -5.56 -2.17 5.93
CA ASN A 135 -6.68 -2.82 5.27
C ASN A 135 -7.35 -3.86 6.21
N THR A 136 -8.68 -3.94 6.15
CA THR A 136 -9.50 -4.97 6.82
C THR A 136 -10.34 -5.80 5.84
N SER A 137 -9.96 -5.92 4.56
CA SER A 137 -10.71 -6.79 3.65
C SER A 137 -10.65 -8.26 4.12
N ASP A 138 -11.82 -8.92 4.11
CA ASP A 138 -11.97 -10.35 4.44
C ASP A 138 -11.23 -11.25 3.44
N GLU A 139 -11.04 -10.76 2.21
CA GLU A 139 -10.19 -11.41 1.22
C GLU A 139 -8.73 -11.00 1.42
N ARG A 140 -7.94 -12.00 1.81
CA ARG A 140 -6.55 -11.87 2.18
C ARG A 140 -5.71 -12.63 1.15
N PHE A 141 -4.81 -11.93 0.45
CA PHE A 141 -3.91 -12.56 -0.52
C PHE A 141 -2.46 -12.11 -0.29
N TYR A 142 -1.53 -13.04 -0.45
CA TYR A 142 -0.12 -12.76 -0.69
C TYR A 142 0.14 -12.66 -2.17
N THR A 143 0.90 -11.65 -2.56
CA THR A 143 1.34 -11.54 -3.94
C THR A 143 2.83 -11.83 -4.03
N VAL A 144 3.17 -12.81 -4.88
CA VAL A 144 4.55 -13.17 -5.22
C VAL A 144 4.84 -12.72 -6.63
N LEU A 145 5.74 -11.75 -6.79
CA LEU A 145 6.26 -11.34 -8.10
C LEU A 145 7.46 -12.22 -8.43
N PHE A 146 7.47 -12.82 -9.61
CA PHE A 146 8.55 -13.71 -10.04
C PHE A 146 8.87 -13.57 -11.52
N VAL A 147 10.06 -14.03 -11.91
CA VAL A 147 10.49 -14.19 -13.30
C VAL A 147 10.56 -15.67 -13.64
N CYS A 148 10.10 -16.03 -14.82
CA CYS A 148 10.15 -17.40 -15.33
C CYS A 148 10.24 -17.38 -16.85
N ASP A 149 11.15 -18.19 -17.41
CA ASP A 149 11.39 -18.25 -18.86
C ASP A 149 10.32 -19.06 -19.60
N ASP A 150 9.66 -20.01 -18.92
CA ASP A 150 8.61 -20.87 -19.47
C ASP A 150 7.45 -21.01 -18.49
N ILE A 151 6.53 -20.04 -18.53
CA ILE A 151 5.39 -19.99 -17.62
C ILE A 151 4.47 -21.20 -17.77
N GLU A 152 4.33 -21.77 -18.96
CA GLU A 152 3.42 -22.91 -19.19
C GLU A 152 3.89 -24.13 -18.39
N LYS A 153 5.20 -24.34 -18.25
CA LYS A 153 5.74 -25.41 -17.37
C LYS A 153 5.61 -25.11 -15.88
N ALA A 154 5.73 -23.85 -15.47
CA ALA A 154 5.68 -23.47 -14.06
C ALA A 154 4.25 -23.36 -13.52
N LYS A 155 3.30 -22.95 -14.37
CA LYS A 155 1.92 -22.62 -14.01
C LYS A 155 1.20 -23.76 -13.30
N ASP A 156 1.18 -24.94 -13.88
CA ASP A 156 0.46 -26.08 -13.30
C ASP A 156 1.02 -26.49 -11.93
N LYS A 157 2.35 -26.48 -11.79
CA LYS A 157 3.02 -26.77 -10.51
C LYS A 157 2.69 -25.72 -9.45
N LEU A 158 2.73 -24.44 -9.81
CA LEU A 158 2.43 -23.34 -8.89
C LEU A 158 0.96 -23.37 -8.45
N LEU A 159 0.02 -23.48 -9.39
CA LEU A 159 -1.42 -23.51 -9.09
C LEU A 159 -1.82 -24.77 -8.30
N SER A 160 -1.13 -25.90 -8.53
CA SER A 160 -1.34 -27.12 -7.74
C SER A 160 -0.75 -27.00 -6.33
N ALA A 161 0.40 -26.32 -6.17
CA ALA A 161 1.06 -26.14 -4.89
C ALA A 161 0.34 -25.13 -3.98
N TYR A 162 -0.27 -24.10 -4.58
CA TYR A 162 -0.98 -23.03 -3.91
C TYR A 162 -2.45 -23.04 -4.35
N CYS A 163 -3.26 -23.89 -3.73
CA CYS A 163 -4.67 -24.05 -4.11
C CYS A 163 -5.45 -22.73 -4.02
N GLY A 164 -6.32 -22.45 -5.00
CA GLY A 164 -7.09 -21.21 -5.09
C GLY A 164 -6.28 -19.99 -5.54
N SER A 165 -5.00 -20.17 -5.86
CA SER A 165 -4.17 -19.09 -6.39
C SER A 165 -4.51 -18.73 -7.84
N GLN A 166 -4.11 -17.53 -8.23
CA GLN A 166 -4.23 -17.02 -9.60
C GLN A 166 -2.87 -16.51 -10.08
N ILE A 167 -2.58 -16.70 -11.36
CA ILE A 167 -1.37 -16.20 -12.01
C ILE A 167 -1.75 -15.24 -13.12
N GLU A 168 -1.10 -14.08 -13.14
CA GLU A 168 -1.21 -13.10 -14.22
C GLU A 168 0.16 -12.60 -14.67
N SER A 169 0.22 -12.11 -15.90
CA SER A 169 1.43 -11.49 -16.45
C SER A 169 1.65 -10.10 -15.85
N ALA A 170 2.87 -9.82 -15.38
CA ALA A 170 3.23 -8.52 -14.82
C ALA A 170 3.67 -7.53 -15.91
N PHE A 171 4.06 -6.32 -15.48
CA PHE A 171 4.40 -5.18 -16.34
C PHE A 171 5.58 -5.45 -17.30
N TYR A 172 6.65 -6.06 -16.81
CA TYR A 172 7.82 -6.41 -17.63
C TYR A 172 7.63 -7.79 -18.25
N ALA A 173 8.09 -7.95 -19.49
CA ALA A 173 8.09 -9.24 -20.17
C ALA A 173 8.85 -10.31 -19.36
N GLY A 174 8.32 -11.54 -19.35
CA GLY A 174 8.87 -12.67 -18.58
C GLY A 174 8.62 -12.60 -17.07
N ARG A 175 7.89 -11.60 -16.57
CA ARG A 175 7.51 -11.48 -15.16
C ARG A 175 6.03 -11.76 -14.96
N TYR A 176 5.71 -12.33 -13.80
CA TYR A 176 4.39 -12.81 -13.44
C TYR A 176 4.10 -12.52 -11.96
N ALA A 177 2.83 -12.34 -11.64
CA ALA A 177 2.34 -12.24 -10.27
C ALA A 177 1.51 -13.49 -9.95
N LEU A 178 1.82 -14.12 -8.80
CA LEU A 178 1.03 -15.20 -8.22
C LEU A 178 0.31 -14.65 -6.98
N HIS A 179 -1.01 -14.73 -6.97
CA HIS A 179 -1.86 -14.34 -5.84
C HIS A 179 -2.26 -15.58 -5.04
N ILE A 180 -1.72 -15.71 -3.83
CA ILE A 180 -1.93 -16.85 -2.94
C ILE A 180 -2.94 -16.44 -1.87
N PRO A 181 -4.10 -17.12 -1.72
CA PRO A 181 -5.01 -16.88 -0.62
C PRO A 181 -4.29 -17.06 0.73
N ALA A 182 -4.54 -16.15 1.67
CA ALA A 182 -3.90 -16.14 2.98
C ALA A 182 -4.97 -16.17 4.07
N HIS A 183 -4.82 -17.06 5.05
CA HIS A 183 -5.76 -17.15 6.18
C HIS A 183 -5.15 -16.69 7.50
N ASP A 184 -3.83 -16.48 7.50
CA ASP A 184 -3.03 -16.17 8.68
C ASP A 184 -2.53 -14.72 8.65
N THR A 185 -2.11 -14.23 9.81
CA THR A 185 -1.66 -12.87 10.03
C THR A 185 -0.16 -12.67 10.24
N ASP A 186 0.58 -13.74 10.51
CA ASP A 186 2.02 -13.65 10.69
C ASP A 186 2.75 -13.56 9.34
N GLU A 187 3.18 -12.36 8.99
CA GLU A 187 3.81 -12.10 7.70
C GLU A 187 5.11 -12.88 7.47
N ASN A 188 5.94 -12.97 8.50
CA ASN A 188 7.23 -13.63 8.38
C ASN A 188 7.06 -15.14 8.22
N ARG A 189 6.10 -15.71 8.95
CA ARG A 189 5.75 -17.13 8.80
C ARG A 189 5.27 -17.44 7.40
N ILE A 190 4.32 -16.68 6.87
CA ILE A 190 3.74 -16.93 5.55
C ILE A 190 4.80 -16.77 4.44
N LYS A 191 5.66 -15.74 4.52
CA LYS A 191 6.78 -15.57 3.57
C LYS A 191 7.71 -16.77 3.57
N LEU A 192 8.06 -17.28 4.75
CA LEU A 192 8.92 -18.45 4.89
C LEU A 192 8.25 -19.71 4.30
N GLU A 193 6.99 -19.95 4.63
CA GLU A 193 6.21 -21.09 4.10
C GLU A 193 6.11 -21.05 2.56
N ILE A 194 5.82 -19.87 1.99
CA ILE A 194 5.79 -19.66 0.54
C ILE A 194 7.16 -19.99 -0.05
N TYR A 195 8.24 -19.45 0.53
CA TYR A 195 9.59 -19.63 0.01
C TYR A 195 10.06 -21.09 0.06
N GLU A 196 9.85 -21.78 1.19
CA GLU A 196 10.21 -23.19 1.35
C GLU A 196 9.43 -24.07 0.36
N LYS A 197 8.11 -23.84 0.26
CA LYS A 197 7.26 -24.53 -0.72
C LYS A 197 7.77 -24.28 -2.14
N TRP A 198 8.07 -23.03 -2.49
CA TRP A 198 8.57 -22.65 -3.83
C TRP A 198 9.86 -23.39 -4.18
N CYS A 199 10.82 -23.41 -3.27
CA CYS A 199 12.09 -24.11 -3.46
C CYS A 199 11.91 -25.62 -3.69
N SER A 200 10.90 -26.22 -3.05
CA SER A 200 10.61 -27.66 -3.20
C SER A 200 10.03 -28.06 -4.58
N LEU A 201 9.48 -27.11 -5.34
CA LEU A 201 8.80 -27.41 -6.61
C LEU A 201 9.75 -27.74 -7.77
N GLY A 202 11.05 -27.45 -7.60
CA GLY A 202 12.05 -27.63 -8.66
C GLY A 202 11.66 -26.91 -9.95
N ILE A 203 11.11 -25.70 -9.82
CA ILE A 203 10.75 -24.83 -10.95
C ILE A 203 11.88 -23.85 -11.21
N ASP A 204 12.18 -23.60 -12.48
CA ASP A 204 13.12 -22.56 -12.91
C ASP A 204 12.40 -21.20 -12.91
N ALA A 205 12.08 -20.73 -11.71
CA ALA A 205 11.39 -19.47 -11.49
C ALA A 205 11.97 -18.77 -10.26
N LYS A 206 12.37 -17.50 -10.43
CA LYS A 206 13.01 -16.71 -9.37
C LYS A 206 12.01 -15.70 -8.80
N ILE A 207 11.80 -15.77 -7.49
CA ILE A 207 11.04 -14.76 -6.75
C ILE A 207 11.82 -13.45 -6.77
N LEU A 208 11.13 -12.38 -7.14
CA LEU A 208 11.64 -11.01 -7.12
C LEU A 208 11.16 -10.28 -5.86
N TYR A 209 9.92 -10.53 -5.44
CA TYR A 209 9.29 -9.81 -4.34
C TYR A 209 8.10 -10.59 -3.77
N MET A 210 7.82 -10.43 -2.46
CA MET A 210 6.62 -10.93 -1.79
C MET A 210 5.98 -9.84 -0.93
N SER A 211 4.70 -9.57 -1.13
CA SER A 211 3.95 -8.60 -0.32
C SER A 211 2.72 -9.23 0.33
N PRO A 212 2.50 -9.01 1.63
CA PRO A 212 1.15 -9.06 2.19
C PRO A 212 0.28 -7.89 1.69
N VAL A 213 -1.00 -7.99 1.99
CA VAL A 213 -1.94 -6.85 2.03
C VAL A 213 -2.65 -6.88 3.39
N PHE A 214 -2.07 -6.34 4.48
CA PHE A 214 -2.70 -6.45 5.82
C PHE A 214 -2.39 -5.33 6.85
N TYR A 215 -3.39 -5.08 7.72
CA TYR A 215 -3.39 -4.94 9.22
C TYR A 215 -3.91 -3.67 9.88
N GLY A 216 -5.24 -3.63 10.09
CA GLY A 216 -6.00 -2.74 11.00
C GLY A 216 -5.43 -2.55 12.42
N ALA A 217 -5.41 -1.32 12.92
CA ALA A 217 -5.29 -0.96 14.33
C ALA A 217 -6.67 -0.92 15.01
N GLU A 218 -6.80 -1.60 16.15
CA GLU A 218 -7.99 -1.43 17.00
C GLU A 218 -7.96 -0.02 17.62
N ASN A 219 -9.09 0.71 17.54
CA ASN A 219 -9.35 2.04 18.12
C ASN A 219 -9.07 3.29 17.26
N ALA A 220 -8.84 3.15 15.94
CA ALA A 220 -8.81 4.28 15.00
C ALA A 220 -10.03 4.27 14.07
N ASP A 221 -10.47 5.46 13.63
CA ASP A 221 -11.51 5.56 12.60
C ASP A 221 -10.91 5.15 11.26
N LYS A 222 -11.64 4.39 10.44
CA LYS A 222 -11.11 3.88 9.17
C LYS A 222 -11.18 4.96 8.08
N LEU A 223 -10.05 5.23 7.44
CA LEU A 223 -10.03 5.91 6.15
C LEU A 223 -10.30 4.84 5.09
N CYS A 224 -11.56 4.79 4.61
CA CYS A 224 -12.05 3.73 3.71
C CYS A 224 -11.14 3.56 2.48
N ASP A 225 -10.51 2.40 2.32
CA ASP A 225 -9.72 2.13 1.11
C ASP A 225 -9.49 0.63 0.86
N CYS A 226 -10.35 -0.02 0.08
CA CYS A 226 -9.99 -1.33 -0.48
C CYS A 226 -10.70 -1.72 -1.79
N ASN A 227 -11.59 -0.88 -2.33
CA ASN A 227 -12.40 -1.23 -3.51
C ASN A 227 -12.15 -0.35 -4.74
N TYR A 228 -11.10 0.47 -4.74
CA TYR A 228 -10.79 1.30 -5.91
C TYR A 228 -9.96 0.52 -6.92
N ASP A 229 -10.44 0.53 -8.16
CA ASP A 229 -9.78 -0.12 -9.28
C ASP A 229 -8.64 0.74 -9.88
N ASN A 230 -8.31 1.88 -9.28
CA ASN A 230 -7.34 2.82 -9.82
C ASN A 230 -6.66 3.68 -8.73
N PRO A 231 -5.31 3.83 -8.75
CA PRO A 231 -4.58 4.67 -7.81
C PRO A 231 -5.01 6.15 -7.81
N ILE A 232 -5.38 6.72 -8.96
CA ILE A 232 -5.83 8.12 -9.02
C ILE A 232 -7.21 8.28 -8.38
N GLU A 233 -8.09 7.30 -8.55
CA GLU A 233 -9.42 7.34 -7.94
C GLU A 233 -9.36 7.26 -6.42
N ALA A 234 -8.53 6.36 -5.88
CA ALA A 234 -8.24 6.29 -4.45
C ALA A 234 -7.69 7.63 -3.93
N PHE A 235 -6.67 8.18 -4.60
CA PHE A 235 -6.13 9.50 -4.25
C PHE A 235 -7.23 10.59 -4.18
N GLU A 236 -8.09 10.67 -5.19
CA GLU A 236 -9.16 11.68 -5.20
C GLU A 236 -10.23 11.43 -4.13
N ALA A 237 -10.54 10.18 -3.83
CA ALA A 237 -11.45 9.84 -2.73
C ALA A 237 -10.93 10.37 -1.38
N GLY A 238 -9.65 10.14 -1.09
CA GLY A 238 -9.02 10.70 0.12
C GLY A 238 -9.00 12.23 0.13
N TYR A 239 -8.73 12.86 -1.01
CA TYR A 239 -8.76 14.32 -1.15
C TYR A 239 -10.13 14.90 -0.83
N PHE A 240 -11.21 14.32 -1.40
CA PHE A 240 -12.57 14.80 -1.16
C PHE A 240 -13.02 14.52 0.28
N TYR A 241 -12.66 13.38 0.86
CA TYR A 241 -12.97 13.06 2.25
C TYR A 241 -12.42 14.13 3.22
N ALA A 242 -11.18 14.60 3.01
CA ALA A 242 -10.61 15.72 3.79
C ALA A 242 -11.41 17.03 3.63
N LYS A 243 -11.84 17.35 2.40
CA LYS A 243 -12.59 18.59 2.11
C LYS A 243 -14.01 18.59 2.66
N GLU A 244 -14.62 17.43 2.82
CA GLU A 244 -15.94 17.28 3.43
C GLU A 244 -15.86 17.36 4.95
N ASP A 245 -14.81 16.80 5.55
CA ASP A 245 -14.53 16.89 6.99
C ASP A 245 -14.25 18.31 7.49
N ASP A 246 -13.68 19.18 6.65
CA ASP A 246 -13.32 20.57 7.00
C ASP A 246 -14.52 21.56 6.95
N LYS A 247 -15.73 21.10 6.59
CA LYS A 247 -16.96 21.92 6.52
C LYS A 247 -17.81 21.82 7.79
#